data_AF-A0A2H3KY43-F1
#
_entry.id   AF-A0A2H3KY43-F1
#
_cell.length_a   1.000
_cell.length_b   1.000
_cell.length_c   1.000
_cell.angle_alpha   90.00
_cell.angle_beta   90.00
_cell.angle_gamma   90.00
#
_symmetry.space_group_name_H-M   'P 1'
#
loop_
_entity.id
_entity.type
_entity.pdbx_description
1 polymer ?
#
loop_
_entity_poly.entity_id
_entity_poly.type
_entity_poly.pdbx_seq_one_letter_code
_entity_poly.pdbx_strand_id
1 'polypeptide(L)'
;METFNLNNQHTKSTGFQIPEGYFVQFSDKIQMRIAAEKKPKTTLFKLQKNTIFKIAAVFTIGFGSMYYWQTSNPYSNIDPIVLENYISDSKSMTDNDLAEILDDNELDKLQIDLNITHQDIEKELIDNNDLEEYLLN
;
A
#
# COMPACT_ATOMS: atom_id res chain seq x y z
N MET A 1 -11.62 -68.83 37.75
CA MET A 1 -11.73 -68.61 36.30
C MET A 1 -11.29 -69.89 35.62
N GLU A 2 -12.17 -70.50 34.82
CA GLU A 2 -11.88 -71.72 34.07
C GLU A 2 -10.82 -71.45 32.99
N THR A 3 -9.88 -72.37 32.78
CA THR A 3 -8.77 -72.21 31.84
C THR A 3 -9.22 -72.52 30.41
N PHE A 4 -8.97 -71.58 29.49
CA PHE A 4 -9.28 -71.75 28.08
C PHE A 4 -8.34 -72.79 27.45
N ASN A 5 -8.82 -74.01 27.26
CA ASN A 5 -8.09 -75.10 26.63
C ASN A 5 -8.51 -75.23 25.14
N LEU A 6 -7.55 -75.00 24.23
CA LEU A 6 -7.74 -75.08 22.77
C LEU A 6 -7.94 -76.50 22.23
N ASN A 7 -7.73 -77.53 23.06
CA ASN A 7 -7.75 -78.94 22.64
C ASN A 7 -9.13 -79.61 22.77
N ASN A 8 -10.15 -78.91 23.28
CA ASN A 8 -11.51 -79.41 23.24
C ASN A 8 -12.15 -79.02 21.92
N GLN A 9 -12.35 -80.02 21.06
CA GLN A 9 -13.15 -79.92 19.84
C GLN A 9 -14.65 -79.75 20.16
N HIS A 10 -15.02 -78.64 20.82
CA HIS A 10 -16.38 -78.14 20.75
C HIS A 10 -16.45 -77.20 19.55
N THR A 11 -16.80 -77.78 18.41
CA THR A 11 -17.18 -77.08 17.19
C THR A 11 -18.47 -76.29 17.45
N LYS A 12 -18.36 -75.15 18.12
CA LYS A 12 -19.44 -74.17 18.14
C LYS A 12 -19.66 -73.78 16.67
N SER A 13 -20.79 -74.21 16.10
CA SER A 13 -21.22 -73.81 14.76
C SER A 13 -21.22 -72.28 14.72
N THR A 14 -20.18 -71.71 14.12
CA THR A 14 -20.08 -70.27 13.92
C THR A 14 -21.26 -69.89 13.04
N GLY A 15 -22.19 -69.06 13.55
CA GLY A 15 -23.41 -68.66 12.83
C GLY A 15 -23.16 -67.87 11.54
N PHE A 16 -21.90 -67.61 11.20
CA PHE A 16 -21.47 -67.02 9.94
C PHE A 16 -20.94 -68.10 9.01
N GLN A 17 -21.81 -68.59 8.13
CA GLN A 17 -21.41 -69.37 6.97
C GLN A 17 -21.19 -68.41 5.80
N ILE A 18 -20.03 -68.52 5.16
CA ILE A 18 -19.73 -67.74 3.96
C ILE A 18 -20.50 -68.31 2.77
N PRO A 19 -21.06 -67.46 1.89
CA PRO A 19 -21.65 -67.92 0.64
C PRO A 19 -20.63 -68.62 -0.25
N GLU A 20 -21.09 -69.60 -1.02
CA GLU A 20 -20.27 -70.31 -1.99
C GLU A 20 -19.65 -69.32 -2.99
N GLY A 21 -18.34 -69.43 -3.22
CA GLY A 21 -17.62 -68.58 -4.17
C GLY A 21 -17.39 -67.13 -3.74
N TYR A 22 -17.69 -66.74 -2.49
CA TYR A 22 -17.49 -65.37 -1.99
C TYR A 22 -16.07 -64.85 -2.24
N PHE A 23 -15.06 -65.64 -1.89
CA PHE A 23 -13.66 -65.27 -2.07
C PHE A 23 -13.16 -65.40 -3.50
N VAL A 24 -13.83 -66.20 -4.34
CA VAL A 24 -13.47 -66.37 -5.76
C VAL A 24 -13.69 -65.05 -6.51
N GLN A 25 -14.80 -64.37 -6.25
CA GLN A 25 -15.15 -63.10 -6.91
C GLN A 25 -14.67 -61.85 -6.16
N PHE A 26 -14.05 -62.01 -5.00
CA PHE A 26 -13.66 -60.90 -4.14
C PHE A 26 -12.60 -60.01 -4.80
N SER A 27 -11.60 -60.63 -5.41
CA SER A 27 -10.54 -59.91 -6.14
C SER A 27 -11.12 -59.05 -7.25
N ASP A 28 -11.99 -59.62 -8.07
CA ASP A 28 -12.63 -58.92 -9.20
C ASP A 28 -13.51 -57.76 -8.73
N LYS A 29 -14.25 -57.94 -7.64
CA LYS A 29 -15.08 -56.88 -7.03
C LYS A 29 -14.23 -55.72 -6.51
N ILE A 30 -13.09 -55.99 -5.90
CA ILE A 30 -12.16 -54.94 -5.45
C ILE A 30 -11.59 -54.19 -6.65
N GLN A 31 -11.14 -54.91 -7.67
CA GLN A 31 -10.53 -54.30 -8.85
C GLN A 31 -11.52 -53.42 -9.62
N MET A 32 -12.78 -53.86 -9.76
CA MET A 32 -13.86 -53.05 -10.33
C MET A 32 -14.11 -51.77 -9.53
N ARG A 33 -14.13 -51.85 -8.19
CA ARG A 33 -14.35 -50.66 -7.35
C ARG A 33 -13.19 -49.66 -7.46
N ILE A 34 -11.95 -50.13 -7.46
CA ILE A 34 -10.77 -49.26 -7.63
C ILE A 34 -10.76 -48.59 -9.00
N ALA A 35 -11.17 -49.31 -10.05
CA ALA A 35 -11.28 -48.76 -11.39
C ALA A 35 -12.41 -47.71 -11.50
N ALA A 36 -13.56 -47.95 -10.87
CA ALA A 36 -14.70 -47.03 -10.84
C ALA A 36 -14.45 -45.79 -9.98
N GLU A 37 -13.63 -45.88 -8.93
CA GLU A 37 -13.29 -44.76 -8.05
C GLU A 37 -12.21 -43.82 -8.60
N LYS A 38 -11.64 -44.09 -9.78
CA LYS A 38 -10.78 -43.13 -10.49
C LYS A 38 -11.62 -41.93 -10.94
N LYS A 39 -11.90 -41.02 -10.00
CA LYS A 39 -12.46 -39.69 -10.29
C LYS A 39 -11.58 -39.05 -11.36
N PRO A 40 -12.17 -38.47 -12.43
CA PRO A 40 -11.37 -37.79 -13.43
C PRO A 40 -10.53 -36.73 -12.71
N LYS A 41 -9.22 -36.71 -13.00
CA LYS A 41 -8.31 -35.68 -12.51
C LYS A 41 -8.73 -34.36 -13.16
N THR A 42 -9.79 -33.74 -12.64
CA THR A 42 -10.24 -32.43 -13.10
C THR A 42 -9.20 -31.43 -12.61
N THR A 43 -8.26 -31.11 -13.49
CA THR A 43 -7.35 -30.00 -13.24
C THR A 43 -8.20 -28.75 -13.43
N LEU A 44 -8.78 -28.24 -12.34
CA LEU A 44 -9.71 -27.10 -12.39
C LEU A 44 -9.06 -25.79 -12.84
N PHE A 45 -7.72 -25.72 -12.89
CA PHE A 45 -7.01 -24.50 -13.27
C PHE A 45 -5.89 -24.80 -14.27
N LYS A 46 -6.25 -24.75 -15.55
CA LYS A 46 -5.26 -24.64 -16.63
C LYS A 46 -4.94 -23.16 -16.80
N LEU A 47 -4.01 -22.66 -15.99
CA LEU A 47 -3.52 -21.28 -16.07
C LEU A 47 -2.96 -21.02 -17.46
N GLN A 48 -3.67 -20.24 -18.27
CA GLN A 48 -3.19 -19.79 -19.57
C GLN A 48 -2.08 -18.77 -19.33
N LYS A 49 -0.81 -19.23 -19.36
CA LYS A 49 0.36 -18.40 -19.04
C LYS A 49 0.36 -17.05 -19.79
N ASN A 50 -0.13 -17.03 -21.02
CA ASN A 50 -0.15 -15.84 -21.87
C ASN A 50 -1.17 -14.77 -21.43
N THR A 51 -2.25 -15.12 -20.72
CA THR A 51 -3.20 -14.12 -20.19
C THR A 51 -2.71 -13.50 -18.89
N ILE A 52 -1.99 -14.29 -18.09
CA ILE A 52 -1.38 -13.83 -16.83
C ILE A 52 -0.32 -12.77 -17.11
N PHE A 53 0.50 -12.94 -18.15
CA PHE A 53 1.49 -11.93 -18.56
C PHE A 53 0.84 -10.60 -18.98
N LYS A 54 -0.31 -10.63 -19.66
CA LYS A 54 -1.04 -9.41 -20.06
C LYS A 54 -1.63 -8.68 -18.85
N ILE A 55 -2.21 -9.43 -17.91
CA ILE A 55 -2.77 -8.86 -16.67
C ILE A 55 -1.67 -8.24 -15.82
N ALA A 56 -0.51 -8.90 -15.71
CA ALA A 56 0.63 -8.39 -14.96
C ALA A 56 1.14 -7.05 -15.53
N ALA A 57 1.24 -6.91 -16.85
CA ALA A 57 1.70 -5.67 -17.49
C ALA A 57 0.76 -4.48 -17.19
N VAL A 58 -0.55 -4.68 -17.27
CA VAL A 58 -1.54 -3.63 -16.95
C VAL A 58 -1.47 -3.26 -15.47
N PHE A 59 -1.30 -4.24 -14.58
CA PHE A 59 -1.13 -4.00 -13.15
C PHE A 59 0.12 -3.19 -12.85
N THR A 60 1.26 -3.51 -13.48
CA THR A 60 2.52 -2.78 -13.26
C THR A 60 2.45 -1.34 -13.77
N ILE A 61 1.76 -1.09 -14.88
CA ILE A 61 1.58 0.26 -15.42
C ILE A 61 0.63 1.07 -14.51
N GLY A 62 -0.49 0.49 -14.09
CA GLY A 62 -1.44 1.16 -13.20
C GLY A 62 -0.84 1.48 -11.82
N PHE A 63 -0.14 0.51 -11.22
CA PHE A 63 0.48 0.69 -9.91
C PHE A 63 1.70 1.63 -9.98
N GLY A 64 2.50 1.56 -11.05
CA GLY A 64 3.60 2.50 -11.29
C GLY A 64 3.12 3.93 -11.51
N SER A 65 2.02 4.11 -12.26
CA SER A 65 1.40 5.42 -12.48
C SER A 65 0.87 6.02 -11.19
N MET A 66 0.25 5.23 -10.31
CA MET A 66 -0.22 5.66 -9.00
C MET A 66 0.96 6.07 -8.10
N TYR A 67 2.02 5.26 -8.06
CA TYR A 67 3.21 5.54 -7.26
C TYR A 67 3.91 6.83 -7.72
N TYR A 68 4.03 7.03 -9.03
CA TYR A 68 4.62 8.25 -9.58
C TYR A 68 3.85 9.51 -9.16
N TRP A 69 2.51 9.47 -9.23
CA TRP A 69 1.62 10.55 -8.77
C TRP A 69 1.72 10.82 -7.27
N GLN A 70 1.98 9.80 -6.45
CA GLN A 70 2.18 9.94 -5.00
C GLN A 70 3.53 10.62 -4.69
N THR A 71 4.58 10.30 -5.45
CA THR A 71 5.95 10.81 -5.21
C THR A 71 6.24 12.15 -5.90
N SER A 72 5.35 12.65 -6.76
CA SER A 72 5.58 13.87 -7.56
C SER A 72 5.44 15.19 -6.79
N ASN A 73 5.42 15.17 -5.46
CA ASN A 73 5.44 16.38 -4.62
C ASN A 73 6.71 16.43 -3.76
N PRO A 74 7.87 16.80 -4.33
CA PRO A 74 9.13 16.89 -3.59
C PRO A 74 9.13 17.97 -2.49
N TYR A 75 8.14 18.87 -2.49
CA TYR A 75 8.06 20.03 -1.60
C TYR A 75 7.00 19.91 -0.49
N SER A 76 6.40 18.74 -0.30
CA SER A 76 5.22 18.62 0.58
C SER A 76 5.49 18.86 2.08
N ASN A 77 6.74 18.81 2.54
CA ASN A 77 7.07 18.89 3.97
C ASN A 77 8.46 19.51 4.20
N ILE A 78 8.70 20.72 3.70
CA ILE A 78 9.87 21.50 4.14
C ILE A 78 9.52 22.13 5.48
N ASP A 79 10.35 21.87 6.50
CA ASP A 79 10.22 22.49 7.81
C ASP A 79 10.38 24.02 7.66
N PRO A 80 9.41 24.84 8.15
CA PRO A 80 9.49 26.29 8.10
C PRO A 80 10.82 26.86 8.63
N ILE A 81 11.37 26.26 9.68
CA ILE A 81 12.64 26.71 10.29
C ILE A 81 13.81 26.49 9.32
N VAL A 82 13.79 25.39 8.58
CA VAL A 82 14.84 25.09 7.58
C VAL A 82 14.72 26.02 6.38
N LEU A 83 13.50 26.35 5.97
CA LEU A 83 13.24 27.29 4.88
C LEU A 83 13.68 28.71 5.23
N GLU A 84 13.38 29.18 6.44
CA GLU A 84 13.80 30.49 6.95
C GLU A 84 15.33 30.61 6.96
N ASN A 85 16.03 29.61 7.51
CA ASN A 85 17.49 29.58 7.50
C ASN A 85 18.06 29.57 6.08
N TYR A 86 17.46 28.83 5.15
CA TYR A 86 17.90 28.81 3.76
C TYR A 86 17.76 30.17 3.08
N ILE A 87 16.64 30.87 3.28
CA ILE A 87 16.41 32.21 2.72
C ILE A 87 17.37 33.22 3.37
N SER A 88 17.57 33.15 4.68
CA SER A 88 18.45 34.08 5.41
C SER A 88 19.94 33.87 5.10
N ASP A 89 20.38 32.63 4.90
CA ASP A 89 21.80 32.30 4.64
C ASP A 89 22.15 32.35 3.14
N SER A 90 21.17 32.10 2.26
CA SER A 90 21.40 32.20 0.81
C SER A 90 21.35 33.66 0.37
N LYS A 91 22.52 34.28 0.24
CA LYS A 91 22.73 35.64 -0.28
C LYS A 91 22.41 35.80 -1.78
N SER A 92 21.49 35.00 -2.31
CA SER A 92 21.14 34.90 -3.73
C SER A 92 19.94 35.76 -4.12
N MET A 93 19.09 36.14 -3.17
CA MET A 93 17.90 36.96 -3.43
C MET A 93 17.92 38.19 -2.54
N THR A 94 17.59 39.33 -3.13
CA THR A 94 17.43 40.61 -2.45
C THR A 94 15.96 40.80 -2.09
N ASP A 95 15.65 41.68 -1.14
CA ASP A 95 14.26 42.00 -0.75
C ASP A 95 13.40 42.45 -1.94
N ASN A 96 14.01 43.13 -2.91
CA ASN A 96 13.36 43.54 -4.17
C ASN A 96 13.01 42.34 -5.07
N ASP A 97 13.86 41.31 -5.11
CA ASP A 97 13.62 40.09 -5.90
C ASP A 97 12.49 39.24 -5.28
N LEU A 98 12.40 39.27 -3.94
CA LEU A 98 11.28 38.66 -3.20
C LEU A 98 9.96 39.39 -3.51
N ALA A 99 9.96 40.72 -3.52
CA ALA A 99 8.78 41.52 -3.84
C ALA A 99 8.27 41.32 -5.29
N GLU A 100 9.16 41.01 -6.25
CA GLU A 100 8.78 40.73 -7.63
C GLU A 100 8.10 39.35 -7.79
N ILE A 101 8.44 38.39 -6.93
CA ILE A 101 7.93 37.01 -6.99
C ILE A 101 6.63 36.86 -6.17
N LEU A 102 6.40 37.73 -5.18
CA LEU A 102 5.19 37.74 -4.37
C LEU A 102 4.02 38.36 -5.15
N ASP A 103 2.91 37.63 -5.23
CA ASP A 103 1.62 38.11 -5.77
C ASP A 103 0.92 39.04 -4.75
N ASP A 104 0.19 40.04 -5.24
CA ASP A 104 -0.73 40.90 -4.47
C ASP A 104 -1.59 40.10 -3.47
N ASN A 105 -2.12 38.93 -3.87
CA ASN A 105 -2.93 38.06 -3.00
C ASN A 105 -2.14 37.40 -1.87
N GLU A 106 -0.83 37.24 -2.04
CA GLU A 106 0.08 36.71 -1.02
C GLU A 106 0.56 37.82 -0.08
N LEU A 107 0.75 39.03 -0.62
CA LEU A 107 1.09 40.23 0.15
C LEU A 107 0.01 40.56 1.20
N ASP A 108 -1.26 40.39 0.85
CA ASP A 108 -2.38 40.55 1.79
C ASP A 108 -2.32 39.61 3.00
N LYS A 109 -1.70 38.43 2.84
CA LYS A 109 -1.52 37.46 3.94
C LYS A 109 -0.32 37.78 4.83
N LEU A 110 0.59 38.62 4.33
CA LEU A 110 1.78 39.09 5.06
C LEU A 110 1.52 40.41 5.80
N GLN A 111 0.31 40.97 5.73
CA GLN A 111 -0.06 42.16 6.50
C GLN A 111 0.06 41.86 8.01
N ILE A 112 1.18 42.26 8.59
CA ILE A 112 1.38 42.28 10.03
C ILE A 112 0.65 43.52 10.52
N ASP A 113 -0.31 43.33 11.43
CA ASP A 113 -0.95 44.42 12.17
C ASP A 113 0.07 45.00 13.15
N LEU A 114 0.99 45.79 12.60
CA LEU A 114 1.87 46.64 13.38
C LEU A 114 0.96 47.78 13.85
N ASN A 115 0.58 47.75 15.13
CA ASN A 115 -0.20 48.80 15.81
C ASN A 115 0.61 50.11 15.89
N ILE A 116 0.98 50.65 14.73
CA ILE A 116 1.75 51.86 14.54
C ILE A 116 0.75 52.98 14.33
N THR A 117 0.81 53.98 15.21
CA THR A 117 -0.06 55.14 15.12
C THR A 117 0.44 56.07 14.01
N HIS A 118 -0.45 56.80 13.35
CA HIS A 118 -0.08 57.83 12.37
C HIS A 118 0.99 58.81 12.91
N GLN A 119 0.91 59.13 14.20
CA GLN A 119 1.82 60.04 14.88
C GLN A 119 3.24 59.47 15.04
N ASP A 120 3.37 58.14 15.12
CA ASP A 120 4.65 57.45 15.19
C ASP A 120 5.33 57.44 13.81
N ILE A 121 4.53 57.24 12.75
CA ILE A 121 4.99 57.30 11.35
C ILE A 121 5.45 58.72 11.00
N GLU A 122 4.64 59.74 11.32
CA GLU A 122 4.94 61.14 11.03
C GLU A 122 6.26 61.58 11.68
N LYS A 123 6.52 61.15 12.91
CA LYS A 123 7.75 61.46 13.61
C LYS A 123 8.97 60.83 12.93
N GLU A 124 8.89 59.57 12.52
CA GLU A 124 10.00 58.87 11.86
C GLU A 124 10.31 59.42 10.46
N LEU A 125 9.27 59.82 9.72
CA LEU A 125 9.42 60.43 8.39
C LEU A 125 10.01 61.85 8.46
N ILE A 126 9.70 62.62 9.50
CA ILE A 126 10.28 63.96 9.71
C ILE A 126 11.73 63.89 10.19
N ASP A 127 12.09 62.84 10.94
CA ASP A 127 13.46 62.65 11.45
C ASP A 127 14.42 62.10 10.37
N ASN A 128 13.90 61.41 9.34
CA ASN A 128 14.68 60.90 8.21
C ASN A 128 14.87 61.94 7.10
N ASN A 129 15.99 62.66 7.19
CA ASN A 129 16.41 63.66 6.20
C ASN A 129 16.59 63.11 4.76
N ASP A 130 16.82 61.80 4.62
CA ASP A 130 17.00 61.15 3.30
C ASP A 130 15.71 61.12 2.48
N LEU A 131 14.53 61.22 3.11
CA LEU A 131 13.25 61.23 2.40
C LEU A 131 13.01 62.52 1.63
N GLU A 132 13.45 63.67 2.17
CA GLU A 132 13.43 64.92 1.41
C GLU A 132 14.30 64.82 0.15
N GLU A 133 15.41 64.09 0.22
CA GLU A 133 16.32 63.86 -0.93
C GLU A 133 15.64 63.02 -2.03
N TYR A 134 14.90 61.98 -1.67
CA TYR A 134 14.16 61.13 -2.64
C TYR A 134 12.92 61.81 -3.24
N LEU A 135 12.33 62.82 -2.59
CA LEU A 135 11.17 63.55 -3.10
C LEU A 135 11.54 64.72 -4.02
N LEU A 136 12.77 65.20 -3.94
CA LEU A 136 13.27 66.32 -4.73
C LEU A 136 14.06 65.90 -5.98
N ASN A 137 14.33 64.60 -6.16
CA ASN A 137 15.02 64.03 -7.32
C ASN A 137 14.10 63.08 -8.11
#